data_AF-A0A1H0H645-F1
#
_entry.id   AF-A0A1H0H645-F1
#
_cell.length_a   1.000
_cell.length_b   1.000
_cell.length_c   1.000
_cell.angle_alpha   90.00
_cell.angle_beta   90.00
_cell.angle_gamma   90.00
#
_symmetry.space_group_name_H-M   'P 1'
#
loop_
_entity.id
_entity.type
_entity.pdbx_description
1 polymer ?
#
loop_
_entity_poly.entity_id
_entity_poly.type
_entity_poly.pdbx_seq_one_letter_code
_entity_poly.pdbx_strand_id
1 'polypeptide(L)' 'MQAIHLALQKIGVELYGSAYHKAGILVFEKPGDGYGFPMPKNGRYLLVGADKTFEG' A
#
# COMPACT_ATOMS: atom_id res chain seq x y z
N MET A 1 17.02 8.78 -9.19
CA MET A 1 16.14 7.60 -8.97
C MET A 1 15.50 7.55 -7.57
N GLN A 2 16.13 8.08 -6.51
CA GLN A 2 15.56 8.03 -5.16
C GLN A 2 14.26 8.82 -4.98
N ALA A 3 14.11 9.98 -5.63
CA ALA A 3 12.92 10.83 -5.48
C ALA A 3 11.63 10.15 -5.97
N ILE A 4 11.68 9.41 -7.08
CA ILE A 4 10.52 8.67 -7.60
C ILE A 4 10.11 7.57 -6.63
N HIS A 5 11.09 6.81 -6.11
CA HIS A 5 10.80 5.77 -5.13
C HIS A 5 10.15 6.34 -3.86
N LEU A 6 10.64 7.47 -3.36
CA LEU A 6 10.03 8.18 -2.23
C LEU A 6 8.61 8.67 -2.55
N ALA A 7 8.37 9.18 -3.75
CA ALA A 7 7.04 9.60 -4.18
C ALA A 7 6.06 8.41 -4.21
N LEU A 8 6.49 7.27 -4.74
CA LEU A 8 5.68 6.04 -4.75
C LEU A 8 5.40 5.54 -3.32
N GLN A 9 6.39 5.58 -2.42
CA GLN A 9 6.18 5.25 -1.01
C GLN A 9 5.21 6.20 -0.32
N LYS A 10 5.26 7.50 -0.65
CA LYS A 10 4.30 8.48 -0.12
C LYS A 10 2.87 8.14 -0.54
N ILE A 11 2.66 7.78 -1.81
CA ILE A 11 1.36 7.32 -2.31
C ILE A 11 0.91 6.06 -1.56
N GLY A 12 1.79 5.07 -1.40
CA GLY A 12 1.50 3.87 -0.63
C GLY A 12 1.06 4.18 0.81
N VAL A 13 1.77 5.07 1.51
CA VAL A 13 1.43 5.48 2.88
C VAL A 13 0.07 6.16 2.94
N GLU A 14 -0.27 7.02 1.98
CA GLU A 14 -1.58 7.68 1.94
C GLU A 14 -2.71 6.67 1.67
N LEU A 15 -2.51 5.71 0.76
CA LEU A 15 -3.50 4.67 0.45
C LEU A 15 -3.72 3.73 1.64
N TYR A 16 -2.66 3.03 2.08
CA TYR A 16 -2.72 2.04 3.15
C TYR A 16 -3.00 2.65 4.54
N GLY A 17 -2.60 3.91 4.75
CA GLY A 17 -2.85 4.63 6.01
C GLY A 17 -4.24 5.25 6.12
N SER A 18 -4.97 5.37 5.00
CA SER A 18 -6.26 6.08 4.95
C SER A 18 -7.34 5.39 5.79
N ALA A 19 -8.32 6.19 6.24
CA ALA A 19 -9.52 5.67 6.88
C ALA A 19 -10.34 4.77 5.94
N TYR A 20 -10.29 5.02 4.63
CA TYR A 20 -11.01 4.25 3.61
C TYR A 20 -10.43 2.83 3.45
N HIS A 21 -9.10 2.69 3.49
CA HIS A 21 -8.46 1.37 3.53
C HIS A 21 -8.85 0.62 4.81
N LYS A 22 -8.78 1.29 5.97
CA LYS A 22 -9.17 0.70 7.27
C LYS A 22 -10.64 0.28 7.34
N ALA A 23 -11.52 1.00 6.65
CA ALA A 23 -12.93 0.68 6.54
C ALA A 23 -13.23 -0.43 5.51
N GLY A 24 -12.22 -0.91 4.77
CA GLY A 24 -12.38 -1.96 3.75
C GLY A 24 -13.13 -1.52 2.49
N ILE A 25 -13.30 -0.21 2.29
CA ILE A 25 -14.08 0.36 1.17
C ILE A 25 -13.21 0.89 0.02
N LEU A 26 -11.90 1.03 0.26
CA LEU A 26 -10.94 1.37 -0.78
C LEU A 26 -10.39 0.08 -1.42
N VAL A 27 -10.71 -0.13 -2.69
CA VAL A 27 -10.36 -1.35 -3.44
C VAL A 27 -9.73 -0.96 -4.77
N PHE A 28 -8.68 -1.67 -5.18
CA PHE A 28 -8.10 -1.55 -6.50
C PHE A 28 -8.32 -2.85 -7.28
N GLU A 29 -9.10 -2.77 -8.35
CA GLU A 29 -9.59 -3.89 -9.19
C GLU A 29 -10.39 -4.97 -8.45
N LYS A 30 -9.81 -5.61 -7.43
CA LYS A 30 -10.38 -6.74 -6.67
C LYS A 30 -10.29 -6.50 -5.17
N PRO A 31 -11.35 -6.77 -4.40
CA PRO A 31 -11.32 -6.66 -2.94
C PRO A 31 -10.22 -7.53 -2.33
N GLY A 32 -9.45 -6.95 -1.40
CA GLY A 32 -8.42 -7.67 -0.65
C GLY A 32 -7.11 -7.90 -1.39
N ASP A 33 -7.03 -7.53 -2.68
CA ASP A 33 -5.75 -7.41 -3.38
C ASP A 33 -5.19 -6.00 -3.16
N GLY A 34 -3.87 -5.91 -2.95
CA GLY A 34 -3.21 -4.65 -2.60
C GLY A 34 -3.31 -3.56 -3.68
N TYR A 35 -2.61 -2.46 -3.48
CA TYR A 35 -2.64 -1.31 -4.39
C TYR A 35 -1.46 -1.24 -5.37
N GLY A 36 -0.48 -2.14 -5.25
CA GLY A 36 0.74 -2.16 -6.07
C GLY A 36 1.77 -1.08 -5.74
N PHE A 37 1.62 -0.38 -4.60
CA PHE A 37 2.54 0.67 -4.17
C PHE A 37 3.51 0.19 -3.09
N PRO A 38 4.81 0.52 -3.20
CA PRO A 38 5.79 0.13 -2.20
C PRO A 38 5.54 0.85 -0.88
N MET A 39 5.86 0.19 0.23
CA MET A 39 5.75 0.76 1.57
C MET A 39 7.11 0.84 2.26
N PRO A 40 7.37 1.89 3.06
CA PRO A 40 8.47 1.88 4.00
C PRO A 40 8.40 0.63 4.89
N LYS A 41 9.56 0.05 5.25
CA LYS A 41 9.62 -1.22 6.00
C LYS A 41 8.72 -1.24 7.24
N ASN A 42 8.69 -0.16 7.99
CA ASN A 42 7.90 -0.02 9.21
C ASN A 42 6.38 0.04 8.95
N GLY A 43 5.93 0.26 7.72
CA GLY A 43 4.51 0.32 7.34
C GLY A 43 4.03 -0.90 6.55
N ARG A 44 4.91 -1.85 6.22
CA ARG A 44 4.55 -3.06 5.46
C ARG A 44 3.53 -3.96 6.15
N TYR A 45 3.36 -3.83 7.47
CA TYR A 45 2.33 -4.54 8.22
C TYR A 45 0.89 -4.17 7.80
N LEU A 46 0.71 -3.03 7.10
CA LEU A 46 -0.57 -2.60 6.54
C LEU A 46 -0.86 -3.20 5.16
N LEU A 47 0.12 -3.85 4.51
CA LEU A 47 -0.07 -4.44 3.20
C LEU A 47 -1.05 -5.61 3.27
N VAL A 48 -1.82 -5.77 2.19
CA VAL A 48 -2.81 -6.84 2.02
C VAL A 48 -2.58 -7.56 0.69
N GLY A 49 -3.20 -8.73 0.52
CA GLY A 49 -3.21 -9.47 -0.75
C GLY A 49 -1.81 -9.76 -1.32
N ALA A 50 -1.66 -9.59 -2.63
CA ALA A 50 -0.40 -9.81 -3.34
C ALA A 50 0.73 -8.89 -2.84
N ASP A 51 0.44 -7.64 -2.49
CA ASP A 51 1.45 -6.68 -2.04
C ASP A 51 2.15 -7.16 -0.76
N LYS A 52 1.42 -7.80 0.16
CA LYS A 52 2.02 -8.40 1.35
C LYS A 52 2.99 -9.54 1.02
N THR A 53 2.77 -10.26 -0.07
CA THR A 53 3.64 -11.39 -0.46
C THR A 53 4.88 -10.91 -1.22
N PHE A 54 4.76 -9.82 -1.99
CA PHE A 54 5.85 -9.28 -2.80
C PHE A 54 6.81 -8.39 -2.00
N GLU A 55 6.29 -7.61 -1.04
CA GLU A 55 7.07 -6.68 -0.22
C GLU A 55 7.29 -7.15 1.22
N GLY A 56 6.49 -8.12 1.71
CA GLY A 56 6.50 -8.59 3.11
C GLY A 56 7.69 -9.44 3.50
#